data_AF-A0A1C3NUR3-F1
#
_entry.id   AF-A0A1C3NUR3-F1
#
_cell.length_a   1.000
_cell.length_b   1.000
_cell.length_c   1.000
_cell.angle_alpha   90.00
_cell.angle_beta   90.00
_cell.angle_gamma   90.00
#
_symmetry.space_group_name_H-M   'P 1'
#
loop_
_entity.id
_entity.type
_entity.pdbx_description
1 polymer ?
#
loop_
_entity_poly.entity_id
_entity_poly.type
_entity_poly.pdbx_seq_one_letter_code
_entity_poly.pdbx_strand_id
1 'polypeptide(L)'
;MWVELEGKDDGYQEDLDLILTFLYADSQVLHSPQAALGYVLSSPSEVQAAQSIDTALRRIIDVGTTSSDAEVIAMPIWRDVVEAAKNALDVMRDEG
;
A
#
# COMPACT_ATOMS: atom_id res chain seq x y z
N MET A 1 6.68 -10.66 -22.55
CA MET A 1 5.82 -9.64 -23.18
C MET A 1 5.88 -8.45 -22.25
N TRP A 2 6.61 -7.41 -22.63
CA TRP A 2 6.73 -6.18 -21.85
C TRP A 2 5.86 -5.13 -22.51
N VAL A 3 4.95 -4.51 -21.77
CA VAL A 3 4.13 -3.42 -22.27
C VAL A 3 4.80 -2.13 -21.86
N GLU A 4 5.27 -1.38 -22.85
CA GLU A 4 5.66 0.03 -22.69
C GLU A 4 4.43 0.84 -22.29
N LEU A 5 4.46 1.44 -21.10
CA LEU A 5 3.48 2.41 -20.66
C LEU A 5 3.90 3.80 -21.13
N GLU A 6 3.71 4.08 -22.42
CA GLU A 6 3.57 5.45 -22.90
C GLU A 6 2.07 5.76 -23.04
N GLY A 7 1.52 6.51 -22.08
CA GLY A 7 0.12 6.94 -22.15
C GLY A 7 -0.34 7.61 -20.87
N LYS A 8 -0.40 8.93 -20.90
CA LYS A 8 -0.85 9.82 -19.83
C LYS A 8 -2.35 9.60 -19.52
N ASP A 9 -2.62 9.16 -18.30
CA ASP A 9 -3.62 9.69 -17.33
C ASP A 9 -4.89 10.40 -17.86
N ASP A 10 -6.01 9.67 -17.94
CA ASP A 10 -7.38 10.19 -18.01
C ASP A 10 -8.48 9.21 -17.55
N GLY A 11 -8.14 8.17 -16.78
CA GLY A 11 -9.14 7.19 -16.32
C GLY A 11 -8.69 6.16 -15.28
N TYR A 12 -7.47 6.24 -14.75
CA TYR A 12 -7.09 5.46 -13.57
C TYR A 12 -7.83 6.06 -12.37
N GLN A 13 -9.10 5.68 -12.18
CA GLN A 13 -9.62 5.68 -10.83
C GLN A 13 -8.86 4.57 -10.12
N GLU A 14 -7.84 4.98 -9.36
CA GLU A 14 -7.20 4.11 -8.38
C GLU A 14 -8.25 3.78 -7.32
N ASP A 15 -9.10 2.81 -7.65
CA ASP A 15 -10.03 2.17 -6.74
C ASP A 15 -9.22 1.60 -5.57
N LEU A 16 -9.66 1.87 -4.34
CA LEU A 16 -8.98 1.37 -3.15
C LEU A 16 -8.87 -0.16 -3.22
N ASP A 17 -9.88 -0.83 -3.77
CA ASP A 17 -9.89 -2.28 -3.96
C ASP A 17 -8.77 -2.76 -4.90
N LEU A 18 -8.45 -1.99 -5.95
CA LEU A 18 -7.37 -2.32 -6.88
C LEU A 18 -6.01 -2.20 -6.21
N ILE A 19 -5.79 -1.13 -5.44
CA ILE A 19 -4.55 -0.93 -4.67
C ILE A 19 -4.38 -2.05 -3.64
N LEU A 20 -5.44 -2.38 -2.91
CA LEU A 20 -5.41 -3.46 -1.91
C LEU A 20 -5.13 -4.82 -2.56
N THR A 21 -5.74 -5.09 -3.72
CA THR A 21 -5.49 -6.32 -4.49
C THR A 21 -4.03 -6.43 -4.89
N PHE A 22 -3.45 -5.35 -5.41
CA PHE A 22 -2.03 -5.35 -5.78
C PHE A 22 -1.12 -5.60 -4.57
N LEU A 23 -1.34 -4.89 -3.47
CA LEU A 23 -0.48 -4.94 -2.28
C LEU A 23 -0.56 -6.28 -1.53
N TYR A 24 -1.74 -6.90 -1.47
CA TYR A 24 -1.94 -8.14 -0.73
C TYR A 24 -1.89 -9.40 -1.59
N ALA A 25 -2.43 -9.37 -2.80
CA ALA A 25 -2.60 -10.58 -3.61
C ALA A 25 -1.53 -10.71 -4.69
N ASP A 26 -1.33 -9.68 -5.51
CA ASP A 26 -0.46 -9.77 -6.70
C ASP A 26 1.01 -9.69 -6.32
N SER A 27 1.39 -8.66 -5.56
CA SER A 27 2.77 -8.48 -5.08
C SER A 27 3.07 -9.29 -3.82
N GLN A 28 2.04 -9.65 -3.06
CA GLN A 28 2.12 -10.25 -1.72
C GLN A 28 2.99 -9.48 -0.70
N VAL A 29 3.38 -8.23 -1.01
CA VAL A 29 4.32 -7.46 -0.20
C VAL A 29 3.76 -7.19 1.20
N LEU A 30 2.45 -6.93 1.30
CA LEU A 30 1.78 -6.73 2.59
C LEU A 30 1.19 -8.01 3.20
N HIS A 31 1.08 -9.09 2.41
CA HIS A 31 0.67 -10.39 2.95
C HIS A 31 1.75 -10.96 3.89
N SER A 32 3.02 -10.84 3.50
CA SER A 32 4.15 -11.19 4.35
C SER A 32 5.36 -10.31 4.03
N PRO A 33 5.45 -9.10 4.63
CA PRO A 33 6.57 -8.19 4.41
C PRO A 33 7.94 -8.86 4.67
N GLN A 34 8.02 -9.72 5.68
CA GLN A 34 9.25 -10.44 5.99
C GLN A 34 9.67 -11.42 4.90
N ALA A 35 8.71 -12.07 4.23
CA ALA A 35 9.00 -12.97 3.11
C ALA A 35 9.39 -12.20 1.84
N ALA A 36 9.00 -10.93 1.73
CA ALA A 36 9.36 -10.05 0.63
C ALA A 36 10.80 -9.51 0.72
N LEU A 37 11.48 -9.69 1.86
CA LEU A 37 12.88 -9.28 2.04
C LEU A 37 13.82 -10.04 1.10
N GLY A 38 14.63 -9.31 0.35
CA GLY A 38 15.56 -9.82 -0.66
C GLY A 38 14.92 -10.05 -2.04
N TYR A 39 13.62 -9.82 -2.21
CA TYR A 39 12.91 -9.91 -3.49
C TYR A 39 12.32 -8.58 -3.92
N VAL A 40 11.48 -8.00 -3.06
CA VAL A 40 10.79 -6.72 -3.29
C VAL A 40 11.30 -5.66 -2.31
N LEU A 41 11.48 -6.05 -1.03
CA LEU A 41 12.04 -5.18 0.00
C LEU A 41 13.53 -5.48 0.17
N SER A 42 14.34 -4.44 0.27
CA SER A 42 15.80 -4.52 0.27
C SER A 42 16.40 -4.60 1.67
N SER A 43 15.66 -4.16 2.70
CA SER A 43 16.19 -4.02 4.05
C SER A 43 15.17 -4.39 5.14
N PRO A 44 15.65 -4.66 6.39
CA PRO A 44 14.78 -4.75 7.54
C PRO A 44 13.97 -3.46 7.83
N SER A 45 14.49 -2.29 7.48
CA SER A 45 13.79 -1.00 7.66
C SER A 45 12.56 -0.93 6.76
N GLU A 46 12.71 -1.30 5.48
CA GLU A 46 11.60 -1.37 4.53
C GLU A 46 10.56 -2.41 4.94
N VAL A 47 10.98 -3.55 5.52
CA VAL A 47 10.08 -4.54 6.10
C VAL A 47 9.25 -3.94 7.23
N GLN A 48 9.87 -3.21 8.16
CA GLN A 48 9.15 -2.55 9.26
C GLN A 48 8.18 -1.48 8.76
N ALA A 49 8.58 -0.73 7.73
CA ALA A 49 7.72 0.27 7.11
C ALA A 49 6.51 -0.38 6.42
N ALA A 50 6.70 -1.45 5.66
CA ALA A 50 5.63 -2.22 5.04
C ALA A 50 4.68 -2.86 6.08
N GLN A 51 5.21 -3.38 7.20
CA GLN A 51 4.38 -3.87 8.32
C GLN A 51 3.53 -2.76 8.96
N SER A 52 4.04 -1.53 9.01
CA SER A 52 3.31 -0.38 9.52
C SER A 52 2.14 -0.01 8.59
N ILE A 53 2.35 -0.08 7.27
CA ILE A 53 1.27 0.08 6.29
C ILE A 53 0.22 -1.04 6.45
N ASP A 54 0.64 -2.31 6.51
CA ASP A 54 -0.28 -3.45 6.71
C ASP A 54 -1.14 -3.27 7.97
N THR A 55 -0.52 -2.87 9.08
CA THR A 55 -1.22 -2.62 10.34
C THR A 55 -2.28 -1.52 10.21
N ALA A 56 -1.96 -0.43 9.49
CA ALA A 56 -2.89 0.68 9.28
C ALA A 56 -4.04 0.28 8.35
N LEU A 57 -3.74 -0.41 7.24
CA LEU A 57 -4.74 -0.85 6.26
C LEU A 57 -5.71 -1.89 6.85
N ARG A 58 -5.23 -2.86 7.64
CA ARG A 58 -6.11 -3.84 8.30
C ARG A 58 -7.18 -3.20 9.16
N ARG A 59 -6.83 -2.14 9.91
CA ARG A 59 -7.81 -1.40 10.73
C ARG A 59 -8.89 -0.74 9.89
N ILE A 60 -8.56 -0.33 8.68
CA ILE A 60 -9.53 0.25 7.73
C ILE A 60 -10.35 -0.83 7.03
N ILE A 61 -9.74 -1.94 6.62
CA ILE A 61 -10.46 -3.07 6.01
C ILE A 61 -11.52 -3.60 6.99
N ASP A 62 -11.19 -3.70 8.28
CA ASP A 62 -12.13 -4.13 9.31
C ASP A 62 -13.34 -3.17 9.44
N VAL A 63 -13.15 -1.87 9.16
CA VAL A 63 -14.19 -0.81 9.23
C VAL A 63 -14.95 -0.65 7.91
N GLY A 64 -14.26 -0.85 6.78
CA GLY A 64 -14.72 -0.53 5.43
C GLY A 64 -15.70 -1.51 4.83
N THR A 65 -16.00 -2.64 5.48
CA THR A 65 -16.93 -3.68 4.97
C THR A 65 -18.35 -3.20 4.68
N THR A 66 -18.72 -1.97 5.06
CA THR A 66 -20.06 -1.39 4.84
C THR A 66 -20.06 0.02 4.25
N SER A 67 -18.90 0.60 3.93
CA SER A 67 -18.75 2.00 3.51
C SER A 67 -18.12 2.10 2.11
N SER A 68 -18.44 3.15 1.35
CA SER A 68 -17.78 3.46 0.08
C SER A 68 -16.36 3.99 0.29
N ASP A 69 -15.49 3.91 -0.73
CA ASP A 69 -14.12 4.45 -0.70
C ASP A 69 -14.05 5.90 -0.22
N ALA A 70 -14.93 6.75 -0.73
CA ALA A 70 -14.98 8.17 -0.35
C ALA A 70 -15.31 8.36 1.14
N GLU A 71 -16.16 7.49 1.71
CA GLU A 71 -16.48 7.51 3.14
C GLU A 71 -15.30 7.01 3.97
N VAL A 72 -14.63 5.94 3.54
CA VAL A 72 -13.44 5.38 4.20
C VAL A 72 -12.30 6.40 4.22
N ILE A 73 -12.01 7.06 3.09
CA ILE A 73 -10.96 8.06 2.96
C ILE A 73 -11.25 9.31 3.81
N ALA A 74 -12.52 9.66 4.00
CA ALA A 74 -12.92 10.77 4.86
C ALA A 74 -12.79 10.48 6.36
N MET A 75 -12.62 9.21 6.76
CA MET A 75 -12.50 8.86 8.16
C MET A 75 -11.17 9.34 8.76
N PRO A 76 -11.14 9.77 10.04
CA PRO A 76 -9.90 10.17 10.71
C PRO A 76 -8.83 9.07 10.70
N ILE A 77 -9.24 7.80 10.76
CA ILE A 77 -8.33 6.64 10.75
C ILE A 77 -7.56 6.49 9.43
N TRP A 78 -8.08 7.04 8.32
CA TRP A 78 -7.36 7.08 7.04
C TRP A 78 -6.04 7.85 7.12
N ARG A 79 -5.95 8.83 8.04
CA ARG A 79 -4.69 9.57 8.25
C ARG A 79 -3.56 8.66 8.68
N ASP A 80 -3.84 7.62 9.47
CA ASP A 80 -2.81 6.68 9.92
C ASP A 80 -2.20 5.92 8.74
N VAL A 81 -3.00 5.58 7.71
CA VAL A 81 -2.51 4.96 6.46
C VAL A 81 -1.64 5.92 5.68
N VAL A 82 -2.08 7.18 5.54
CA VAL A 82 -1.32 8.20 4.81
C VAL A 82 0.04 8.44 5.48
N GLU A 83 0.08 8.54 6.81
CA GLU A 83 1.34 8.74 7.54
C GLU A 83 2.25 7.50 7.48
N ALA A 84 1.70 6.29 7.58
CA ALA A 84 2.48 5.06 7.39
C ALA A 84 3.07 4.97 5.97
N ALA A 85 2.29 5.32 4.95
CA ALA A 85 2.74 5.32 3.55
C ALA A 85 3.83 6.36 3.29
N LYS A 86 3.72 7.57 3.86
CA LYS A 86 4.78 8.59 3.78
C LYS A 86 6.08 8.11 4.41
N ASN A 87 6.00 7.55 5.62
CA ASN A 87 7.18 7.02 6.31
C ASN A 87 7.84 5.90 5.49
N ALA A 88 7.06 5.02 4.87
CA ALA A 88 7.61 3.98 4.01
C ALA A 88 8.27 4.53 2.75
N LEU A 89 7.66 5.55 2.13
CA LEU A 89 8.24 6.23 0.97
C LEU A 89 9.57 6.89 1.33
N ASP A 90 9.68 7.51 2.51
CA ASP A 90 10.92 8.12 2.98
C ASP A 90 12.00 7.06 3.23
N VAL A 91 11.66 5.94 3.89
CA VAL A 91 12.60 4.81 4.10
C VAL A 91 13.10 4.25 2.76
N MET A 92 12.21 4.01 1.80
CA MET A 92 12.58 3.49 0.48
C MET A 92 13.44 4.47 -0.33
N ARG A 93 13.30 5.78 -0.11
CA ARG A 93 14.11 6.81 -0.77
C ARG A 93 15.48 6.98 -0.14
N ASP A 94 15.58 6.81 1.18
CA ASP A 94 16.84 6.93 1.91
C ASP A 94 17.75 5.70 1.69
N GLU A 95 17.17 4.57 1.30
CA GLU A 95 17.88 3.30 1.09
C GLU A 95 18.02 2.84 -0.38
N GLY A 96 17.36 3.52 -1.33
CA GLY A 96 17.40 3.24 -2.77
C GLY A 96 18.39 4.10 -3.57
#